data_AF-A0A382LCV3-F1
#
_entry.id   AF-A0A382LCV3-F1
#
_cell.length_a   1.000
_cell.length_b   1.000
_cell.length_c   1.000
_cell.angle_alpha   90.00
_cell.angle_beta   90.00
_cell.angle_gamma   90.00
#
_symmetry.space_group_name_H-M   'P 1'
#
loop_
_entity.id
_entity.type
_entity.pdbx_description
1 polymer ?
#
loop_
_entity_poly.entity_id
_entity_poly.type
_entity_poly.pdbx_seq_one_letter_code
_entity_poly.pdbx_strand_id
1 'polypeptide(L)'
;MKFLPTALFTLTNGKSSGRRNVRQLISLVLIVLVFILISSVVFHWIAAHENMVSDNNNNEIKWYDGFYWTMVTMSTLGYGDITFSSPLGKFYSLGVMLFGMLSMFIILPFAFIRFAYEPWMEAQNAARTPRTLPEDTRGHVIITNFDPVSRALIHKLEQYANPYVLLVGDKDEALRLHDQGVVVAVGDLDDPEAFRNVRVEQ
;
A
#
# COMPACT_ATOMS: atom_id res chain seq x y z
N MET A 1 -12.10 11.27 9.99
CA MET A 1 -12.15 11.12 8.51
C MET A 1 -11.30 12.20 7.79
N LYS A 2 -9.98 12.24 8.04
CA LYS A 2 -9.02 13.17 7.38
C LYS A 2 -7.77 12.41 6.85
N PHE A 3 -7.93 11.13 6.49
CA PHE A 3 -6.80 10.24 6.23
C PHE A 3 -6.41 10.16 4.74
N LEU A 4 -7.37 10.31 3.83
CA LEU A 4 -7.12 10.24 2.38
C LEU A 4 -6.27 11.40 1.83
N PRO A 5 -6.52 12.68 2.20
CA PRO A 5 -5.75 13.80 1.63
C PRO A 5 -4.29 13.76 2.08
N THR A 6 -4.05 13.38 3.33
CA THR A 6 -2.70 13.35 3.92
C THR A 6 -1.85 12.23 3.34
N ALA A 7 -2.43 11.04 3.10
CA ALA A 7 -1.73 9.95 2.43
C ALA A 7 -1.39 10.26 0.97
N LEU A 8 -2.30 10.92 0.24
CA LEU A 8 -2.03 11.41 -1.12
C LEU A 8 -0.96 12.50 -1.15
N PHE A 9 -0.94 13.40 -0.16
CA PHE A 9 0.04 14.47 -0.06
C PHE A 9 1.44 13.95 0.29
N THR A 10 1.58 13.00 1.22
CA THR A 10 2.88 12.42 1.57
C THR A 10 3.45 11.52 0.47
N LEU A 11 2.60 10.79 -0.26
CA LEU A 11 3.02 10.00 -1.43
C LEU A 11 3.49 10.85 -2.63
N THR A 12 2.98 12.08 -2.77
CA THR A 12 3.32 12.98 -3.90
C THR A 12 4.50 13.92 -3.60
N ASN A 13 4.73 14.28 -2.33
CA ASN A 13 5.75 15.25 -1.92
C ASN A 13 7.00 14.67 -1.24
N GLY A 14 7.07 13.38 -0.93
CA GLY A 14 8.23 12.77 -0.26
C GLY A 14 8.95 11.72 -1.11
N LYS A 15 10.16 12.06 -1.62
CA LYS A 15 11.14 11.17 -2.29
C LYS A 15 10.73 10.62 -3.68
N SER A 16 11.70 10.51 -4.58
CA SER A 16 11.55 10.00 -5.96
C SER A 16 10.96 8.56 -6.04
N SER A 17 11.04 7.79 -4.96
CA SER A 17 10.50 6.44 -4.83
C SER A 17 8.96 6.42 -4.71
N GLY A 18 8.35 7.34 -3.93
CA GLY A 18 6.90 7.38 -3.72
C GLY A 18 6.11 7.66 -5.00
N ARG A 19 6.60 8.60 -5.82
CA ARG A 19 6.01 8.90 -7.14
C ARG A 19 6.04 7.71 -8.10
N ARG A 20 7.08 6.87 -8.02
CA ARG A 20 7.21 5.67 -8.87
C ARG A 20 6.16 4.62 -8.48
N ASN A 21 5.98 4.38 -7.19
CA ASN A 21 5.02 3.41 -6.66
C ASN A 21 3.57 3.82 -7.01
N VAL A 22 3.23 5.10 -6.84
CA VAL A 22 1.91 5.63 -7.22
C VAL A 22 1.68 5.51 -8.73
N ARG A 23 2.68 5.85 -9.54
CA ARG A 23 2.59 5.72 -11.00
C ARG A 23 2.36 4.27 -11.41
N GLN A 24 2.97 3.30 -10.74
CA GLN A 24 2.75 1.87 -10.99
C GLN A 24 1.32 1.44 -10.67
N LEU A 25 0.77 1.89 -9.54
CA LEU A 25 -0.64 1.63 -9.20
C LEU A 25 -1.61 2.24 -10.22
N ILE A 26 -1.40 3.50 -10.59
CA ILE A 26 -2.22 4.17 -11.61
C ILE A 26 -2.10 3.43 -12.94
N SER A 27 -0.88 3.04 -13.34
CA SER A 27 -0.66 2.28 -14.57
C SER A 27 -1.40 0.94 -14.56
N LEU A 28 -1.44 0.25 -13.42
CA LEU A 28 -2.16 -1.02 -13.28
C LEU A 28 -3.67 -0.84 -13.40
N VAL A 29 -4.23 0.19 -12.75
CA VAL A 29 -5.66 0.52 -12.89
C VAL A 29 -5.98 0.87 -14.34
N LEU A 30 -5.12 1.64 -15.01
CA LEU A 30 -5.29 1.96 -16.42
C LEU A 30 -5.23 0.71 -17.32
N ILE A 31 -4.33 -0.23 -17.05
CA ILE A 31 -4.26 -1.50 -17.79
C ILE A 31 -5.57 -2.29 -17.64
N VAL A 32 -6.12 -2.38 -16.43
CA VAL A 32 -7.41 -3.06 -16.18
C VAL A 32 -8.55 -2.33 -16.91
N LEU A 33 -8.59 -1.00 -16.88
CA LEU A 33 -9.59 -0.21 -17.60
C LEU A 33 -9.49 -0.39 -19.12
N VAL A 34 -8.29 -0.37 -19.67
CA VAL A 34 -8.05 -0.63 -21.10
C VAL A 34 -8.49 -2.04 -21.47
N PHE A 35 -8.18 -3.04 -20.64
CA PHE A 35 -8.67 -4.39 -20.84
C PHE A 35 -10.20 -4.44 -20.85
N ILE A 36 -10.87 -3.79 -19.90
CA ILE A 36 -12.35 -3.74 -19.85
C ILE A 36 -12.92 -3.13 -21.13
N LEU A 37 -12.33 -2.04 -21.64
CA LEU A 37 -12.78 -1.41 -22.89
C LEU A 37 -12.56 -2.33 -24.09
N ILE A 38 -11.41 -2.99 -24.19
CA ILE A 38 -11.12 -3.94 -25.27
C ILE A 38 -12.08 -5.12 -25.21
N SER A 39 -12.28 -5.72 -24.03
CA SER A 39 -13.25 -6.79 -23.81
C SER A 39 -14.67 -6.35 -24.15
N SER A 40 -15.08 -5.13 -23.81
CA SER A 40 -16.39 -4.60 -24.22
C SER A 40 -16.54 -4.53 -25.74
N VAL A 41 -15.49 -4.17 -26.48
CA VAL A 41 -15.53 -4.14 -27.96
C VAL A 41 -15.57 -5.56 -28.53
N VAL A 42 -14.76 -6.47 -27.99
CA VAL A 42 -14.75 -7.89 -28.41
C VAL A 42 -16.10 -8.56 -28.10
N PHE A 43 -16.71 -8.23 -26.97
CA PHE A 43 -18.05 -8.68 -26.61
C PHE A 43 -19.07 -8.32 -27.69
N HIS A 44 -19.13 -7.05 -28.12
CA HIS A 44 -20.05 -6.61 -29.16
C HIS A 44 -19.77 -7.27 -30.51
N TRP A 45 -18.49 -7.53 -30.81
CA TRP A 45 -18.09 -8.23 -32.03
C TRP A 45 -18.59 -9.68 -32.04
N ILE A 46 -18.45 -10.42 -30.92
CA ILE A 46 -18.96 -11.80 -30.79
C ILE A 46 -20.48 -11.81 -30.76
N ALA A 47 -21.12 -10.88 -30.05
CA ALA A 47 -22.58 -10.76 -29.99
C ALA A 47 -23.18 -10.53 -31.38
N ALA A 48 -22.55 -9.68 -32.20
CA ALA A 48 -22.96 -9.47 -33.59
C ALA A 48 -22.77 -10.74 -34.44
N HIS A 49 -21.71 -11.52 -34.22
CA HIS A 49 -21.47 -12.78 -34.93
C HIS A 49 -22.49 -13.87 -34.58
N GLU A 50 -22.95 -13.91 -33.32
CA GLU A 50 -23.97 -14.84 -32.83
C GLU A 50 -25.42 -14.37 -33.12
N ASN A 51 -25.62 -13.23 -33.80
CA ASN A 51 -26.92 -12.57 -34.00
C ASN A 51 -27.69 -12.36 -32.67
N MET A 52 -26.96 -12.03 -31.61
CA MET A 52 -27.50 -11.85 -30.28
C MET A 52 -28.19 -10.47 -30.22
N VAL A 53 -29.51 -10.44 -30.43
CA VAL A 53 -30.31 -9.20 -30.44
C VAL A 53 -30.87 -8.88 -29.05
N SER A 54 -31.16 -9.91 -28.25
CA SER A 54 -31.64 -9.76 -26.88
C SER A 54 -30.87 -10.63 -25.88
N ASP A 55 -30.79 -10.15 -24.64
CA ASP A 55 -30.27 -10.89 -23.49
C ASP A 55 -31.23 -12.03 -23.06
N ASN A 56 -30.85 -12.80 -22.04
CA ASN A 56 -31.67 -13.92 -21.52
C ASN A 56 -32.99 -13.44 -20.87
N ASN A 57 -33.11 -12.15 -20.55
CA ASN A 57 -34.30 -11.52 -20.00
C ASN A 57 -35.15 -10.80 -21.06
N ASN A 58 -34.84 -11.01 -22.34
CA ASN A 58 -35.55 -10.44 -23.48
C ASN A 58 -35.41 -8.91 -23.62
N ASN A 59 -34.34 -8.33 -23.08
CA ASN A 59 -33.94 -6.94 -23.29
C ASN A 59 -33.00 -6.82 -24.49
N GLU A 60 -33.13 -5.75 -25.27
CA GLU A 60 -32.21 -5.46 -26.38
C GLU A 60 -30.79 -5.18 -25.90
N ILE A 61 -29.79 -5.77 -26.56
CA ILE A 61 -28.38 -5.51 -26.25
C ILE A 61 -28.01 -4.10 -26.71
N LYS A 62 -27.59 -3.27 -25.77
CA LYS A 62 -27.15 -1.89 -25.95
C LYS A 62 -25.64 -1.77 -25.83
N TRP A 63 -25.11 -0.64 -26.29
CA TRP A 63 -23.66 -0.38 -26.33
C TRP A 63 -22.96 -0.50 -24.97
N TYR A 64 -23.65 -0.23 -23.86
CA TYR A 64 -23.07 -0.32 -22.52
C TYR A 64 -23.07 -1.74 -21.93
N ASP A 65 -23.81 -2.69 -22.53
CA ASP A 65 -23.94 -4.05 -21.99
C ASP A 65 -22.63 -4.83 -22.08
N GLY A 66 -21.77 -4.53 -23.06
CA GLY A 66 -20.44 -5.12 -23.12
C GLY A 66 -19.54 -4.69 -21.94
N PHE A 67 -19.65 -3.43 -21.50
CA PHE A 67 -18.94 -2.94 -20.33
C PHE A 67 -19.50 -3.58 -19.05
N TYR A 68 -20.83 -3.61 -18.93
CA TYR A 68 -21.52 -4.24 -17.81
C TYR A 68 -21.17 -5.73 -17.69
N TRP A 69 -21.29 -6.50 -18.77
CA TRP A 69 -20.97 -7.93 -18.78
C TRP A 69 -19.51 -8.19 -18.42
N THR A 70 -18.59 -7.38 -18.93
CA THR A 70 -17.16 -7.51 -18.62
C THR A 70 -16.91 -7.25 -17.13
N MET A 71 -17.50 -6.20 -16.56
CA MET A 71 -17.39 -5.88 -15.13
C MET A 71 -17.98 -7.00 -14.26
N VAL A 72 -19.18 -7.49 -14.57
CA VAL A 72 -19.87 -8.57 -13.83
C VAL A 72 -19.08 -9.88 -13.90
N THR A 73 -18.50 -10.20 -15.06
CA THR A 73 -17.70 -11.40 -15.26
C THR A 73 -16.35 -11.29 -14.55
N MET A 74 -15.65 -10.17 -14.69
CA MET A 74 -14.35 -9.95 -14.04
C MET A 74 -14.45 -9.88 -12.52
N SER A 75 -15.53 -9.31 -12.01
CA SER A 75 -15.80 -9.23 -10.56
C SER A 75 -16.32 -10.53 -9.97
N THR A 76 -16.45 -11.60 -10.76
CA THR A 76 -16.97 -12.91 -10.34
C THR A 76 -18.42 -12.88 -9.84
N LEU A 77 -19.16 -11.79 -10.10
CA LEU A 77 -20.59 -11.70 -9.78
C LEU A 77 -21.41 -12.66 -10.63
N GLY A 78 -21.15 -12.66 -11.96
CA GLY A 78 -21.71 -13.63 -12.89
C GLY A 78 -23.24 -13.76 -12.85
N TYR A 79 -23.98 -12.66 -12.99
CA TYR A 79 -25.45 -12.67 -12.91
C TYR A 79 -26.14 -13.63 -13.89
N GLY A 80 -25.51 -13.96 -15.01
CA GLY A 80 -26.03 -14.93 -15.98
C GLY A 80 -27.18 -14.39 -16.86
N ASP A 81 -27.45 -13.10 -16.78
CA ASP A 81 -28.37 -12.36 -17.66
C ASP A 81 -27.87 -12.29 -19.10
N ILE A 82 -26.56 -12.20 -19.29
CA ILE A 82 -25.91 -12.20 -20.60
C ILE A 82 -24.88 -13.35 -20.65
N THR A 83 -25.10 -14.31 -21.53
CA THR A 83 -24.23 -15.49 -21.69
C THR A 83 -24.08 -15.90 -23.13
N PHE A 84 -22.85 -16.21 -23.55
CA PHE A 84 -22.60 -16.76 -24.89
C PHE A 84 -22.88 -18.26 -24.96
N SER A 85 -23.56 -18.69 -26.02
CA SER A 85 -23.87 -20.10 -26.24
C SER A 85 -22.89 -20.78 -27.18
N SER A 86 -22.27 -20.01 -28.10
CA SER A 86 -21.31 -20.58 -29.05
C SER A 86 -20.01 -21.06 -28.37
N PRO A 87 -19.29 -22.02 -28.98
CA PRO A 87 -17.98 -22.42 -28.50
C PRO A 87 -17.01 -21.23 -28.41
N LEU A 88 -17.03 -20.33 -29.40
CA LEU A 88 -16.16 -19.15 -29.45
C LEU A 88 -16.43 -18.21 -28.28
N GLY A 89 -17.69 -17.86 -28.04
CA GLY A 89 -18.09 -16.97 -26.96
C GLY A 89 -17.85 -17.59 -25.57
N LYS A 90 -17.95 -18.92 -25.43
CA LYS A 90 -17.56 -19.64 -24.21
C LYS A 90 -16.06 -19.56 -23.93
N PHE A 91 -15.20 -19.79 -24.94
CA PHE A 91 -13.75 -19.63 -24.77
C PHE A 91 -13.36 -18.18 -24.43
N TYR A 92 -14.00 -17.20 -25.07
CA TYR A 92 -13.83 -15.80 -24.72
C TYR A 92 -14.22 -15.51 -23.27
N SER A 93 -15.39 -16.00 -22.83
CA SER A 93 -15.89 -15.84 -21.46
C SER A 93 -14.94 -16.44 -20.42
N LEU A 94 -14.39 -17.62 -20.70
CA LEU A 94 -13.36 -18.24 -19.86
C LEU A 94 -12.10 -17.37 -19.77
N GLY A 95 -11.65 -16.79 -20.88
CA GLY A 95 -10.50 -15.89 -20.90
C GLY A 95 -10.71 -14.64 -20.05
N VAL A 96 -11.87 -13.98 -20.20
CA VAL A 96 -12.23 -12.79 -19.40
C VAL A 96 -12.37 -13.14 -17.92
N MET A 97 -12.98 -14.28 -17.60
CA MET A 97 -13.14 -14.74 -16.22
C MET A 97 -11.79 -15.05 -15.56
N LEU A 98 -10.90 -15.77 -16.24
CA LEU A 98 -9.55 -16.07 -15.74
C LEU A 98 -8.74 -14.80 -15.53
N PHE A 99 -8.76 -13.89 -16.50
CA PHE A 99 -8.06 -12.61 -16.37
C PHE A 99 -8.64 -11.76 -15.23
N GLY A 100 -9.97 -11.68 -15.10
CA GLY A 100 -10.65 -10.99 -14.02
C GLY A 100 -10.26 -11.54 -12.65
N MET A 101 -10.30 -12.87 -12.49
CA MET A 101 -9.91 -13.54 -11.26
C MET A 101 -8.45 -13.25 -10.88
N LEU A 102 -7.51 -13.40 -11.83
CA LEU A 102 -6.10 -13.14 -11.57
C LEU A 102 -5.84 -11.65 -11.27
N SER A 103 -6.43 -10.75 -12.06
CA SER A 103 -6.22 -9.31 -11.90
C SER A 103 -6.81 -8.78 -10.60
N MET A 104 -8.05 -9.16 -10.25
CA MET A 104 -8.78 -8.62 -9.11
C MET A 104 -8.34 -9.25 -7.78
N PHE A 105 -8.06 -10.56 -7.74
CA PHE A 105 -7.77 -11.26 -6.48
C PHE A 105 -6.28 -11.44 -6.20
N ILE A 106 -5.41 -11.38 -7.22
CA ILE A 106 -3.97 -11.60 -7.04
C ILE A 106 -3.21 -10.32 -7.34
N ILE A 107 -3.28 -9.83 -8.58
CA ILE A 107 -2.40 -8.75 -9.05
C ILE A 107 -2.74 -7.43 -8.33
N LEU A 108 -4.01 -7.03 -8.27
CA LEU A 108 -4.43 -5.76 -7.67
C LEU A 108 -4.16 -5.70 -6.14
N PRO A 109 -4.52 -6.71 -5.32
CA PRO A 109 -4.22 -6.69 -3.89
C PRO A 109 -2.73 -6.74 -3.61
N PHE A 110 -1.98 -7.57 -4.34
CA PHE A 110 -0.51 -7.62 -4.22
C PHE A 110 0.12 -6.27 -4.55
N ALA A 111 -0.28 -5.65 -5.66
CA ALA A 111 0.22 -4.34 -6.05
C ALA A 111 -0.14 -3.28 -5.00
N PHE A 112 -1.36 -3.29 -4.48
CA PHE A 112 -1.78 -2.37 -3.41
C PHE A 112 -0.92 -2.54 -2.15
N ILE A 113 -0.68 -3.78 -1.71
CA ILE A 113 0.15 -4.06 -0.54
C ILE A 113 1.58 -3.52 -0.77
N ARG A 114 2.19 -3.86 -1.91
CA ARG A 114 3.58 -3.50 -2.21
C ARG A 114 3.79 -2.00 -2.43
N PHE A 115 2.88 -1.34 -3.14
CA PHE A 115 3.09 0.02 -3.62
C PHE A 115 2.34 1.10 -2.82
N ALA A 116 1.31 0.75 -2.04
CA ALA A 116 0.60 1.68 -1.17
C ALA A 116 0.81 1.36 0.31
N TYR A 117 0.52 0.13 0.73
CA TYR A 117 0.52 -0.24 2.15
C TYR A 117 1.93 -0.26 2.76
N GLU A 118 2.89 -0.96 2.14
CA GLU A 118 4.26 -1.05 2.64
C GLU A 118 4.93 0.34 2.75
N PRO A 119 4.89 1.23 1.73
CA PRO A 119 5.43 2.58 1.87
C PRO A 119 4.75 3.41 2.96
N TRP A 120 3.44 3.26 3.13
CA TRP A 120 2.70 3.95 4.20
C TRP A 120 3.12 3.46 5.58
N MET A 121 3.23 2.14 5.76
CA MET A 121 3.72 1.51 7.00
C MET A 121 5.16 1.92 7.31
N GLU A 122 6.04 1.94 6.30
CA GLU A 122 7.42 2.39 6.46
C GLU A 122 7.49 3.85 6.91
N ALA A 123 6.69 4.73 6.31
CA ALA A 123 6.62 6.14 6.69
C ALA A 123 6.11 6.31 8.12
N GLN A 124 5.10 5.54 8.52
CA GLN A 124 4.59 5.55 9.90
C GLN A 124 5.64 5.05 10.90
N ASN A 125 6.30 3.95 10.60
CA ASN A 125 7.35 3.39 11.45
C ASN A 125 8.54 4.35 11.58
N ALA A 126 8.97 4.98 10.47
CA ALA A 126 10.04 5.98 10.49
C ALA A 126 9.68 7.24 11.30
N ALA A 127 8.39 7.59 11.39
CA ALA A 127 7.94 8.69 12.25
C ALA A 127 7.93 8.32 13.75
N ARG A 128 7.77 7.04 14.08
CA ARG A 128 7.82 6.53 15.46
C ARG A 128 9.25 6.36 15.97
N THR A 129 10.17 5.99 15.09
CA THR A 129 11.59 5.81 15.43
C THR A 129 12.45 6.79 14.63
N PRO A 130 12.47 8.08 15.02
CA PRO A 130 13.21 9.10 14.30
C PRO A 130 14.71 8.80 14.31
N ARG A 131 15.39 9.13 13.21
CA ARG A 131 16.86 9.09 13.13
C ARG A 131 17.52 10.35 13.69
N THR A 132 16.78 11.45 13.76
CA THR A 132 17.27 12.75 14.19
C THR A 132 16.32 13.34 15.21
N LEU A 133 16.86 13.81 16.33
CA LEU A 133 16.07 14.46 17.37
C LEU A 133 15.78 15.94 17.01
N PRO A 134 14.65 16.49 17.51
CA PRO A 134 14.31 17.90 17.38
C PRO A 134 15.46 18.85 17.76
N GLU A 135 15.54 20.03 17.13
CA GLU A 135 16.63 21.00 17.32
C GLU A 135 16.66 21.64 18.72
N ASP A 136 15.57 21.55 19.47
CA ASP A 136 15.39 22.05 20.83
C ASP A 136 15.78 21.02 21.91
N THR A 137 16.15 19.79 21.52
CA THR A 137 16.50 18.73 22.47
C THR A 137 17.88 19.00 23.07
N ARG A 138 17.96 19.24 24.39
CA ARG A 138 19.20 19.57 25.10
C ARG A 138 19.25 18.90 26.47
N GLY A 139 20.47 18.65 26.97
CA GLY A 139 20.69 18.16 28.34
C GLY A 139 20.09 16.78 28.61
N HIS A 140 19.92 15.98 27.56
CA HIS A 140 19.40 14.62 27.62
C HIS A 140 20.53 13.59 27.74
N VAL A 141 20.20 12.45 28.33
CA VAL A 141 21.13 11.32 28.46
C VAL A 141 21.01 10.41 27.24
N ILE A 142 22.14 10.19 26.54
CA ILE A 142 22.21 9.21 25.45
C ILE A 142 22.59 7.86 26.05
N ILE A 143 21.73 6.87 25.85
CA ILE A 143 21.96 5.49 26.24
C ILE A 143 22.28 4.71 24.97
N THR A 144 23.38 3.95 24.98
CA THR A 144 23.87 3.22 23.79
C THR A 144 23.57 1.72 23.82
N ASN A 145 23.09 1.19 24.95
CA ASN A 145 22.79 -0.22 25.11
C ASN A 145 21.57 -0.44 25.99
N PHE A 146 20.82 -1.53 25.75
CA PHE A 146 19.63 -1.89 26.52
C PHE A 146 19.84 -3.19 27.29
N ASP A 147 20.28 -3.05 28.54
CA ASP A 147 20.56 -4.15 29.47
C ASP A 147 19.81 -3.92 30.81
N PRO A 148 19.87 -4.85 31.78
CA PRO A 148 19.19 -4.67 33.06
C PRO A 148 19.63 -3.42 33.83
N VAL A 149 20.87 -2.96 33.65
CA VAL A 149 21.41 -1.77 34.32
C VAL A 149 20.88 -0.50 33.65
N SER A 150 20.93 -0.42 32.32
CA SER A 150 20.40 0.74 31.59
C SER A 150 18.87 0.83 31.69
N ARG A 151 18.16 -0.30 31.77
CA ARG A 151 16.72 -0.31 32.09
C ARG A 151 16.43 0.30 33.47
N ALA A 152 17.21 -0.06 34.49
CA ALA A 152 17.08 0.53 35.83
C ALA A 152 17.42 2.03 35.83
N LEU A 153 18.41 2.44 35.02
CA LEU A 153 18.75 3.84 34.82
C LEU A 153 17.61 4.62 34.15
N ILE A 154 17.01 4.09 33.08
CA ILE A 154 15.86 4.68 32.39
C ILE A 154 14.73 4.95 33.38
N HIS A 155 14.39 3.96 34.20
CA HIS A 155 13.34 4.13 35.20
C HIS A 155 13.63 5.27 36.20
N LYS A 156 14.90 5.45 36.58
CA LYS A 156 15.30 6.60 37.41
C LYS A 156 15.23 7.92 36.64
N LEU A 157 15.67 7.95 35.38
CA LEU A 157 15.62 9.16 34.56
C LEU A 157 14.17 9.63 34.37
N GLU A 158 13.25 8.70 34.11
CA GLU A 158 11.80 8.95 34.06
C GLU A 158 11.28 9.50 35.39
N GLN A 159 11.68 8.92 36.53
CA GLN A 159 11.25 9.37 37.86
C GLN A 159 11.66 10.81 38.16
N TYR A 160 12.85 11.24 37.71
CA TYR A 160 13.35 12.60 37.89
C TYR A 160 13.01 13.55 36.73
N ALA A 161 12.21 13.10 35.76
CA ALA A 161 11.87 13.83 34.54
C ALA A 161 13.09 14.33 33.74
N ASN A 162 14.18 13.56 33.78
CA ASN A 162 15.37 13.84 32.99
C ASN A 162 15.19 13.26 31.58
N PRO A 163 15.33 14.09 30.52
CA PRO A 163 15.18 13.61 29.16
C PRO A 163 16.28 12.60 28.83
N TYR A 164 15.93 11.57 28.07
CA TYR A 164 16.88 10.56 27.62
C TYR A 164 16.49 10.06 26.23
N VAL A 165 17.46 9.45 25.55
CA VAL A 165 17.25 8.76 24.28
C VAL A 165 18.09 7.50 24.26
N LEU A 166 17.49 6.39 23.84
CA LEU A 166 18.20 5.15 23.58
C LEU A 166 18.53 5.04 22.09
N LEU A 167 19.83 5.04 21.77
CA LEU A 167 20.32 4.87 20.41
C LEU A 167 20.40 3.38 20.08
N VAL A 168 19.69 2.96 19.03
CA VAL A 168 19.59 1.56 18.61
C VAL A 168 19.93 1.46 17.12
N GLY A 169 20.88 0.60 16.76
CA GLY A 169 21.24 0.39 15.35
C GLY A 169 20.15 -0.35 14.56
N ASP A 170 19.49 -1.33 15.19
CA ASP A 170 18.44 -2.11 14.56
C ASP A 170 17.07 -1.43 14.64
N LYS A 171 16.41 -1.27 13.49
CA LYS A 171 15.13 -0.58 13.37
C LYS A 171 13.98 -1.37 14.03
N ASP A 172 14.00 -2.70 13.94
CA ASP A 172 12.92 -3.54 14.46
C ASP A 172 12.99 -3.60 16.00
N GLU A 173 14.21 -3.67 16.55
CA GLU A 173 14.44 -3.53 17.98
C GLU A 173 14.05 -2.13 18.49
N ALA A 174 14.39 -1.07 17.76
CA ALA A 174 13.96 0.29 18.10
C ALA A 174 12.43 0.40 18.16
N LEU A 175 11.71 -0.16 17.17
CA LEU A 175 10.24 -0.16 17.17
C LEU A 175 9.67 -0.92 18.36
N ARG A 176 10.23 -2.09 18.69
CA ARG A 176 9.82 -2.89 19.85
C ARG A 176 10.00 -2.13 21.16
N LEU A 177 11.10 -1.41 21.31
CA LEU A 177 11.41 -0.63 22.52
C LEU A 177 10.55 0.63 22.61
N HIS A 178 10.30 1.29 21.47
CA HIS A 178 9.32 2.38 21.38
C HIS A 178 7.93 1.92 21.82
N ASP A 179 7.48 0.74 21.37
CA ASP A 179 6.18 0.18 21.76
C ASP A 179 6.11 -0.20 23.26
N GLN A 180 7.25 -0.34 23.95
CA GLN A 180 7.35 -0.49 25.40
C GLN A 180 7.35 0.85 26.15
N GLY A 181 7.27 1.98 25.45
CA GLY A 181 7.30 3.33 26.01
C GLY A 181 8.69 3.93 26.14
N VAL A 182 9.74 3.27 25.63
CA VAL A 182 11.12 3.79 25.70
C VAL A 182 11.33 4.82 24.59
N VAL A 183 11.89 5.99 24.93
CA VAL A 183 12.30 6.98 23.92
C VAL A 183 13.54 6.47 23.18
N VAL A 184 13.40 6.23 21.88
CA VAL A 184 14.45 5.64 21.04
C VAL A 184 14.78 6.51 19.82
N ALA A 185 16.01 6.39 19.34
CA ALA A 185 16.45 6.90 18.06
C ALA A 185 17.20 5.81 17.29
N VAL A 186 17.05 5.79 15.96
CA VAL A 186 17.72 4.80 15.11
C VAL A 186 19.03 5.37 14.58
N GLY A 187 20.15 4.70 14.86
CA GLY A 187 21.45 5.05 14.34
C GLY A 187 22.54 4.07 14.79
N ASP A 188 23.53 3.88 13.93
CA ASP A 188 24.63 2.96 14.20
C ASP A 188 25.57 3.54 15.25
N LEU A 189 25.96 2.72 16.22
CA LEU A 189 26.88 3.12 17.30
C LEU A 189 28.30 3.41 16.79
N ASP A 190 28.63 2.95 15.58
CA ASP A 190 29.92 3.15 14.95
C ASP A 190 29.95 4.41 14.05
N ASP A 191 28.79 5.06 13.83
CA ASP A 191 28.67 6.25 12.99
C ASP A 191 28.66 7.54 13.84
N PRO A 192 29.69 8.41 13.75
CA PRO A 192 29.70 9.69 14.44
C PRO A 192 28.51 10.61 14.06
N GLU A 193 27.97 10.49 12.85
CA GLU A 193 26.79 11.25 12.43
C GLU A 193 25.53 10.81 13.21
N ALA A 194 25.43 9.55 13.63
CA ALA A 194 24.32 9.08 14.45
C ALA A 194 24.27 9.85 15.79
N PHE A 195 25.40 10.05 16.44
CA PHE A 195 25.51 10.84 17.68
C PHE A 195 25.20 12.32 17.47
N ARG A 196 25.62 12.90 16.34
CA ARG A 196 25.26 14.28 15.95
C ARG A 196 23.75 14.42 15.72
N ASN A 197 23.13 13.44 15.07
CA ASN A 197 21.69 13.40 14.82
C ASN A 197 20.88 13.29 16.12
N VAL A 198 21.40 12.62 17.14
CA VAL A 198 20.81 12.59 18.50
C VAL A 198 21.34 13.68 19.43
N ARG A 199 21.96 14.74 18.88
CA ARG A 199 22.34 15.96 19.60
C ARG A 199 23.32 15.76 20.77
N VAL A 200 24.34 14.92 20.60
CA VAL A 200 25.37 14.68 21.63
C VAL A 200 26.10 15.95 22.13
N GLU A 201 26.12 17.01 21.31
CA GLU A 201 26.87 18.25 21.60
C GLU A 201 26.07 19.32 22.37
N GLN A 202 24.80 19.06 22.72
CA GLN A 202 23.86 20.07 23.25
C GLN A 202 23.42 19.85 24.70
#